data_AF-A0A0P9XLK1-F1
#
_entry.id   AF-A0A0P9XLK1-F1
#
_cell.length_a   1.000
_cell.length_b   1.000
_cell.length_c   1.000
_cell.angle_alpha   90.00
_cell.angle_beta   90.00
_cell.angle_gamma   90.00
#
_symmetry.space_group_name_H-M   'P 1'
#
loop_
_entity.id
_entity.type
_entity.pdbx_description
1 polymer ?
#
loop_
_entity_poly.entity_id
_entity_poly.type
_entity_poly.pdbx_seq_one_letter_code
_entity_poly.pdbx_strand_id
1 'polypeptide(L)'
;MLKQFPDTSQHDAYLALAQRVQDAITSDKAQIEHQVLLIREPGESAAHWERIMDQISEAEGISVTRNPENGTARVSWYIDSL
;
A
#
# COMPACT_ATOMS: atom_id res chain seq x y z
N MET A 1 -27.94 -16.10 -20.46
CA MET A 1 -26.49 -15.96 -20.22
C MET A 1 -26.24 -14.64 -19.52
N LEU A 2 -25.96 -14.65 -18.21
CA LEU A 2 -25.50 -13.46 -17.50
C LEU A 2 -24.05 -13.23 -17.90
N LYS A 3 -23.77 -12.11 -18.59
CA LYS A 3 -22.40 -11.66 -18.85
C LYS A 3 -21.77 -11.36 -17.49
N GLN A 4 -20.89 -12.24 -17.06
CA GLN A 4 -19.97 -11.96 -15.96
C GLN A 4 -19.12 -10.74 -16.37
N PHE A 5 -19.17 -9.67 -15.57
CA PHE A 5 -18.19 -8.58 -15.59
C PHE A 5 -17.37 -8.61 -14.28
N PRO A 6 -16.58 -9.65 -13.98
CA PRO A 6 -16.01 -9.82 -12.64
C PRO A 6 -14.71 -9.02 -12.43
N ASP A 7 -14.10 -8.49 -13.49
CA ASP A 7 -12.69 -8.08 -13.46
C ASP A 7 -12.50 -6.55 -13.27
N THR A 8 -13.32 -5.73 -13.92
CA THR A 8 -13.15 -4.26 -13.89
C THR A 8 -13.27 -3.70 -12.47
N SER A 9 -14.24 -4.18 -11.69
CA SER A 9 -14.43 -3.69 -10.31
C SER A 9 -13.29 -4.09 -9.37
N GLN A 10 -12.65 -5.25 -9.57
CA GLN A 10 -11.50 -5.65 -8.75
C GLN A 10 -10.26 -4.84 -9.13
N HIS A 11 -10.06 -4.61 -10.43
CA HIS A 11 -9.00 -3.76 -10.92
C HIS A 11 -9.14 -2.32 -10.40
N ASP A 12 -10.34 -1.73 -10.50
CA ASP A 12 -10.61 -0.37 -10.00
C ASP A 12 -10.39 -0.27 -8.49
N ALA A 13 -10.81 -1.29 -7.72
CA ALA A 13 -10.56 -1.36 -6.29
C ALA A 13 -9.06 -1.45 -5.94
N TYR A 14 -8.29 -2.20 -6.73
CA TYR A 14 -6.83 -2.26 -6.58
C TYR A 14 -6.19 -0.90 -6.86
N LEU A 15 -6.58 -0.24 -7.96
CA LEU A 15 -6.04 1.07 -8.33
C LEU A 15 -6.39 2.16 -7.31
N ALA A 16 -7.61 2.15 -6.77
CA ALA A 16 -8.02 3.10 -5.73
C ALA A 16 -7.17 2.92 -4.45
N LEU A 17 -6.94 1.68 -4.02
CA LEU A 17 -6.07 1.39 -2.88
C LEU A 17 -4.61 1.80 -3.17
N ALA A 18 -4.09 1.47 -4.35
CA ALA A 18 -2.73 1.84 -4.74
C ALA A 18 -2.53 3.36 -4.74
N GLN A 19 -3.50 4.11 -5.26
CA GLN A 19 -3.45 5.58 -5.26
C GLN A 19 -3.44 6.14 -3.83
N ARG A 20 -4.30 5.63 -2.94
CA ARG A 20 -4.33 6.07 -1.54
C ARG A 20 -3.01 5.81 -0.82
N VAL A 21 -2.42 4.63 -1.04
CA VAL A 21 -1.11 4.28 -0.48
C VAL A 21 -0.03 5.20 -1.03
N GLN A 22 -0.04 5.45 -2.34
CA GLN A 22 0.89 6.38 -2.98
C GLN A 22 0.79 7.78 -2.40
N ASP A 23 -0.42 8.32 -2.25
CA ASP A 23 -0.69 9.64 -1.68
C ASP A 23 -0.15 9.77 -0.25
N ALA A 24 -0.34 8.73 0.56
CA ALA A 24 0.17 8.69 1.93
C ALA A 24 1.71 8.70 1.97
N ILE A 25 2.35 7.92 1.10
CA ILE A 25 3.81 7.87 0.97
C ILE A 25 4.37 9.22 0.48
N THR A 26 3.72 9.86 -0.50
CA THR A 26 4.19 11.15 -1.07
C THR A 26 3.78 12.37 -0.26
N SER A 27 3.08 12.20 0.85
CA SER A 27 2.72 13.34 1.71
C SER A 27 3.96 14.04 2.27
N ASP A 28 3.91 15.37 2.39
CA ASP A 28 5.02 16.17 2.94
C ASP A 28 5.54 15.62 4.27
N LYS A 29 4.60 15.23 5.14
CA LYS A 29 4.94 14.63 6.44
C LYS A 29 5.76 13.35 6.27
N ALA A 30 5.30 12.43 5.41
CA ALA A 30 5.97 11.16 5.23
C ALA A 30 7.35 11.33 4.58
N GLN A 31 7.48 12.27 3.64
CA GLN A 31 8.76 12.61 3.03
C GLN A 31 9.76 13.24 4.03
N ILE A 32 9.30 14.10 4.94
CA ILE A 32 10.14 14.67 6.01
C ILE A 32 10.53 13.60 7.04
N GLU A 33 9.58 12.79 7.49
CA GLU A 33 9.80 11.76 8.51
C GLU A 33 10.48 10.50 7.98
N HIS A 34 10.58 10.35 6.65
CA HIS A 34 11.10 9.17 5.96
C HIS A 34 10.37 7.88 6.33
N GLN A 35 9.09 8.01 6.70
CA GLN A 35 8.23 6.89 7.06
C GLN A 35 6.76 7.26 6.99
N VAL A 36 5.91 6.23 6.89
CA VAL A 36 4.47 6.35 7.00
C VAL A 36 3.88 5.12 7.68
N LEU A 37 2.86 5.32 8.51
CA LEU A 37 2.00 4.25 8.99
C LEU A 37 0.79 4.14 8.06
N LEU A 38 0.73 3.06 7.30
CA LEU A 38 -0.40 2.72 6.46
C LEU A 38 -1.39 1.86 7.25
N ILE A 39 -2.67 2.15 7.07
CA ILE A 39 -3.78 1.41 7.67
C ILE A 39 -4.69 0.98 6.53
N ARG A 40 -5.04 -0.31 6.48
CA ARG A 40 -6.06 -0.82 5.58
C ARG A 40 -7.43 -0.34 6.04
N GLU A 41 -8.17 0.32 5.17
CA GLU A 41 -9.50 0.86 5.47
C GLU A 41 -10.57 -0.24 5.47
N PRO A 42 -11.64 -0.09 6.26
CA PRO A 42 -12.79 -0.99 6.20
C PRO A 42 -13.36 -1.07 4.78
N GLY A 43 -13.46 -2.28 4.24
CA GLY A 43 -13.96 -2.52 2.88
C GLY A 43 -12.87 -2.69 1.82
N GLU A 44 -11.62 -2.34 2.11
CA GLU A 44 -10.50 -2.63 1.22
C GLU A 44 -10.16 -4.12 1.20
N SER A 45 -9.86 -4.64 0.01
CA SER A 45 -9.46 -6.02 -0.19
C SER A 45 -8.15 -6.33 0.53
N ALA A 46 -8.17 -7.33 1.41
CA ALA A 46 -6.96 -7.84 2.07
C ALA A 46 -5.95 -8.39 1.06
N ALA A 47 -6.41 -9.03 -0.03
CA ALA A 47 -5.52 -9.56 -1.04
C ALA A 47 -4.80 -8.46 -1.84
N HIS A 48 -5.50 -7.37 -2.18
CA HIS A 48 -4.87 -6.21 -2.83
C HIS A 48 -3.89 -5.50 -1.88
N TRP A 49 -4.26 -5.38 -0.61
CA TRP A 49 -3.39 -4.83 0.43
C TRP A 49 -2.08 -5.60 0.54
N GLU A 50 -2.13 -6.92 0.74
CA GLU A 50 -0.92 -7.74 0.85
C GLU A 50 -0.06 -7.63 -0.40
N ARG A 51 -0.67 -7.67 -1.60
CA ARG A 51 0.04 -7.50 -2.86
C ARG A 51 0.79 -6.16 -2.94
N ILE A 52 0.17 -5.06 -2.52
CA ILE A 52 0.83 -3.74 -2.54
C ILE A 52 1.95 -3.70 -1.52
N MET A 53 1.76 -4.27 -0.33
CA MET A 53 2.82 -4.33 0.68
C MET A 53 4.01 -5.18 0.21
N ASP A 54 3.76 -6.27 -0.53
CA ASP A 54 4.79 -7.10 -1.15
C ASP A 54 5.58 -6.26 -2.17
N GLN A 55 4.89 -5.60 -3.10
CA GLN A 55 5.50 -4.74 -4.11
C GLN A 55 6.35 -3.61 -3.52
N ILE A 56 5.89 -2.97 -2.42
CA ILE A 56 6.66 -1.93 -1.74
C ILE A 56 7.92 -2.52 -1.08
N SER A 57 7.83 -3.72 -0.49
CA SER A 57 8.97 -4.36 0.16
C SER A 57 10.06 -4.85 -0.79
N GLU A 58 9.76 -4.96 -2.09
CA GLU A 58 10.73 -5.31 -3.13
C GLU A 58 11.63 -4.13 -3.54
N ALA A 59 11.23 -2.89 -3.20
CA ALA A 59 12.01 -1.70 -3.55
C ALA A 59 13.26 -1.56 -2.66
N GLU A 60 14.38 -1.20 -3.28
CA GLU A 60 15.64 -0.98 -2.59
C GLU A 60 15.55 0.19 -1.61
N GLY A 61 16.18 0.05 -0.45
CA GLY A 61 16.18 1.08 0.60
C GLY A 61 14.85 1.22 1.36
N ILE A 62 13.85 0.36 1.08
CA ILE A 62 12.56 0.34 1.77
C ILE A 62 12.53 -0.77 2.82
N SER A 63 12.01 -0.44 4.01
CA SER A 63 11.67 -1.41 5.06
C SER A 63 10.17 -1.37 5.33
N VAL A 64 9.54 -2.54 5.38
CA VAL A 64 8.10 -2.70 5.65
C VAL A 64 7.90 -3.60 6.86
N THR A 65 7.32 -3.06 7.93
CA THR A 65 6.92 -3.81 9.13
C THR A 65 5.41 -3.94 9.17
N ARG A 66 4.89 -5.16 8.97
CA ARG A 66 3.45 -5.45 8.93
C ARG A 66 2.92 -5.89 10.29
N ASN A 67 1.68 -5.52 10.59
CA ASN A 67 0.90 -6.09 11.69
C ASN A 67 -0.41 -6.66 11.13
N PRO A 68 -0.50 -7.99 10.97
CA PRO A 68 -1.65 -8.64 10.36
C PRO A 68 -2.90 -8.61 11.26
N GLU A 69 -2.76 -8.45 12.58
CA GLU A 69 -3.90 -8.43 13.51
C GLU A 69 -4.75 -7.17 13.37
N ASN A 70 -4.13 -6.03 13.04
CA ASN A 70 -4.81 -4.75 12.90
C ASN A 70 -4.76 -4.18 11.47
N GLY A 71 -4.17 -4.91 10.52
CA GLY A 71 -4.11 -4.50 9.11
C GLY A 71 -3.28 -3.24 8.90
N THR A 72 -2.20 -3.07 9.68
CA THR A 72 -1.30 -1.91 9.56
C THR A 72 0.05 -2.32 9.00
N ALA A 73 0.70 -1.39 8.32
CA ALA A 73 2.07 -1.53 7.86
C ALA A 73 2.83 -0.23 8.07
N ARG A 74 3.97 -0.30 8.74
CA ARG A 74 4.93 0.81 8.78
C ARG A 74 5.88 0.64 7.60
N VAL A 75 5.92 1.64 6.74
CA VAL A 75 6.88 1.74 5.63
C VAL A 75 7.87 2.83 5.99
N SER A 76 9.16 2.56 5.91
CA SER A 76 10.23 3.55 6.08
C SER A 76 11.27 3.42 5.00
N TRP A 77 11.88 4.53 4.62
CA TRP A 77 12.90 4.55 3.57
C TRP A 77 14.09 5.39 4.01
N TYR A 78 15.28 4.94 3.66
CA TYR A 78 16.49 5.75 3.85
C TYR A 78 17.16 5.88 2.50
N ILE A 79 17.41 7.12 2.09
CA ILE A 79 18.32 7.37 0.99
C ILE A 79 19.70 7.18 1.61
N ASP A 80 20.36 6.04 1.34
CA ASP A 80 21.80 5.95 1.57
C ASP A 80 22.43 7.03 0.70
N SER A 81 22.82 8.14 1.32
CA SER A 81 23.62 9.17 0.68
C SER A 81 25.02 8.58 0.45
N LEU A 82 25.17 7.92 -0.71
CA LEU A 82 26.47 7.60 -1.31
C LEU A 82 27.22 8.88 -1.70
#